data_AF-A0A653Q9M8-F1
#
_entry.id   AF-A0A653Q9M8-F1
#
_cell.length_a   1.000
_cell.length_b   1.000
_cell.length_c   1.000
_cell.angle_alpha   90.00
_cell.angle_beta   90.00
_cell.angle_gamma   90.00
#
_symmetry.space_group_name_H-M   'P 1'
#
loop_
_entity.id
_entity.type
_entity.pdbx_description
1 polymer ?
#
loop_
_entity_poly.entity_id
_entity_poly.type
_entity_poly.pdbx_seq_one_letter_code
_entity_poly.pdbx_strand_id
1 'polypeptide(L)'
;MTLEAPRSPPTDPPRPAGRGWLVAFWALVATFVLVTLVRSAQVGVPLRDPGGAWFAARIASSTVVFAVLALADAHHRTERGHRDLRGTLATLRGRWSPRRLVLAATGVTGYYVVYACYRNLKSWVAFQEPQDGTLLAWDRWLFLGHSPAGLLHDLLGVQVSAYVLVAVYESFSTLIRVAVVAAVVLPERVREGYVLLSSAAWVWILGVCSYYLVPSLGPFSSEPAQFADLPDTVVTETQRRFLAERADFLADPGAPGALSQVAAFGSLHVAVTCMLLLMAYHYGLRRTRRVMVAFVLTTMVATVYLGWHFAVDDVAGVLIAVVAVLLGRATTGKPVTPGRGRASPSSSRRRRRGPRRSR
;
A
#
# COMPACT_ATOMS: atom_id res chain seq x y z
N MET A 1 39.68 -32.53 42.81
CA MET A 1 38.34 -32.89 42.30
C MET A 1 37.78 -31.66 41.57
N THR A 2 38.13 -31.51 40.30
CA THR A 2 37.75 -30.37 39.45
C THR A 2 36.44 -30.70 38.77
N LEU A 3 35.36 -30.00 39.16
CA LEU A 3 34.05 -30.11 38.51
C LEU A 3 34.08 -29.33 37.19
N GLU A 4 34.11 -30.05 36.07
CA GLU A 4 33.87 -29.48 34.73
C GLU A 4 32.41 -29.04 34.61
N ALA A 5 32.20 -27.78 34.23
CA ALA A 5 30.88 -27.26 33.91
C ALA A 5 30.38 -27.85 32.56
N PRO A 6 29.07 -28.11 32.40
CA PRO A 6 28.55 -28.71 31.18
C PRO A 6 28.67 -27.74 30.00
N ARG A 7 29.31 -28.19 28.91
CA ARG A 7 29.33 -27.48 27.63
C ARG A 7 27.90 -27.43 27.09
N SER A 8 27.35 -26.22 26.92
CA SER A 8 26.09 -26.00 26.22
C SER A 8 26.17 -26.55 24.78
N PRO A 9 25.12 -27.23 24.28
CA PRO A 9 25.14 -27.80 22.94
C PRO A 9 25.29 -26.71 21.87
N PRO A 10 25.91 -27.02 20.73
CA PRO A 10 26.01 -26.08 19.62
C PRO A 10 24.60 -25.66 19.20
N THR A 11 24.33 -24.36 19.19
CA THR A 11 23.11 -23.80 18.63
C THR A 11 23.07 -24.16 17.15
N ASP A 12 22.09 -24.97 16.75
CA ASP A 12 21.84 -25.28 15.35
C ASP A 12 21.85 -23.99 14.50
N PRO A 13 22.47 -24.01 13.31
CA PRO A 13 22.38 -22.87 12.40
C PRO A 13 20.89 -22.59 12.09
N PRO A 14 20.48 -21.32 12.02
CA PRO A 14 19.09 -20.97 11.74
C PRO A 14 18.68 -21.62 10.41
N ARG A 15 17.70 -22.53 10.47
CA ARG A 15 17.16 -23.22 9.29
C ARG A 15 16.84 -22.18 8.21
N PRO A 16 17.21 -22.41 6.94
CA PRO A 16 16.88 -21.50 5.87
C PRO A 16 15.37 -21.28 5.87
N ALA A 17 14.95 -20.02 5.98
CA ALA A 17 13.54 -19.66 6.03
C ALA A 17 12.83 -20.30 4.82
N GLY A 18 11.93 -21.26 5.08
CA GLY A 18 11.22 -22.00 4.06
C GLY A 18 10.48 -21.07 3.10
N ARG A 19 10.27 -21.53 1.86
CA ARG A 19 9.53 -20.78 0.81
C ARG A 19 8.02 -20.68 1.08
N GLY A 20 7.55 -21.11 2.25
CA GLY A 20 6.12 -21.13 2.61
C GLY A 20 5.44 -19.76 2.53
N TRP A 21 6.16 -18.67 2.78
CA TRP A 21 5.62 -17.30 2.64
C TRP A 21 5.28 -16.95 1.19
N LEU A 22 6.05 -17.45 0.21
CA LEU A 22 5.79 -17.20 -1.20
C LEU A 22 4.58 -18.03 -1.68
N VAL A 23 4.47 -19.27 -1.20
CA VAL A 23 3.31 -20.13 -1.44
C VAL A 23 2.05 -19.49 -0.84
N ALA A 24 2.12 -18.99 0.41
CA ALA A 24 1.00 -18.33 1.05
C ALA A 24 0.57 -17.05 0.32
N PHE A 25 1.52 -16.24 -0.17
CA PHE A 25 1.23 -15.06 -0.98
C PHE A 25 0.52 -15.45 -2.28
N TRP A 26 1.03 -16.42 -3.03
CA TRP A 26 0.40 -16.85 -4.27
C TRP A 26 -0.92 -17.59 -4.07
N ALA A 27 -1.10 -18.30 -2.94
CA ALA A 27 -2.38 -18.86 -2.56
C ALA A 27 -3.43 -17.76 -2.34
N LEU A 28 -3.07 -16.68 -1.62
CA LEU A 28 -3.93 -15.50 -1.48
C LEU A 28 -4.33 -14.90 -2.84
N VAL A 29 -3.35 -14.69 -3.73
CA VAL A 29 -3.59 -14.16 -5.08
C VAL A 29 -4.53 -15.08 -5.85
N ALA A 30 -4.27 -16.40 -5.87
CA ALA A 30 -5.07 -17.38 -6.59
C ALA A 30 -6.50 -17.47 -6.05
N THR A 31 -6.68 -17.43 -4.73
CA THR A 31 -8.00 -17.39 -4.11
C THR A 31 -8.78 -16.15 -4.55
N PHE A 32 -8.14 -14.97 -4.57
CA PHE A 32 -8.83 -13.75 -4.97
C PHE A 32 -9.16 -13.70 -6.47
N VAL A 33 -8.29 -14.29 -7.31
CA VAL A 33 -8.59 -14.52 -8.73
C VAL A 33 -9.82 -15.43 -8.88
N LEU A 34 -9.89 -16.54 -8.15
CA LEU A 34 -11.04 -17.44 -8.18
C LEU A 34 -12.34 -16.71 -7.79
N VAL A 35 -12.31 -15.92 -6.70
CA VAL A 35 -13.47 -15.11 -6.29
C VAL A 35 -13.90 -14.15 -7.40
N THR A 36 -12.95 -13.52 -8.08
CA THR A 36 -13.23 -12.60 -9.19
C THR A 36 -13.85 -13.33 -10.38
N LEU A 37 -13.34 -14.50 -10.74
CA LEU A 37 -13.88 -15.32 -11.83
C LEU A 37 -15.29 -15.83 -11.52
N VAL A 38 -15.52 -16.30 -10.29
CA VAL A 38 -16.86 -16.71 -9.83
C VAL A 38 -17.83 -15.53 -9.90
N ARG A 39 -17.43 -14.35 -9.41
CA ARG A 39 -18.29 -13.17 -9.47
C ARG A 39 -18.57 -12.72 -10.90
N SER A 40 -17.57 -12.76 -11.78
CA SER A 40 -17.70 -12.48 -13.21
C SER A 40 -18.77 -13.37 -13.86
N ALA A 41 -18.72 -14.68 -13.59
CA ALA A 41 -19.71 -15.63 -14.07
C ALA A 41 -21.11 -15.36 -13.51
N GLN A 42 -21.22 -15.00 -12.23
CA GLN A 42 -22.50 -14.67 -11.59
C GLN A 42 -23.18 -13.43 -12.18
N VAL A 43 -22.39 -12.40 -12.53
CA VAL A 43 -22.95 -11.15 -13.08
C VAL A 43 -23.02 -11.14 -14.61
N GLY A 44 -22.47 -12.16 -15.28
CA GLY A 44 -22.45 -12.25 -16.74
C GLY A 44 -21.55 -11.21 -17.42
N VAL A 45 -20.61 -10.58 -16.70
CA VAL A 45 -19.71 -9.55 -17.22
C VAL A 45 -18.27 -10.05 -17.20
N PRO A 46 -17.57 -10.11 -18.34
CA PRO A 46 -16.19 -10.58 -18.41
C PRO A 46 -15.22 -9.62 -17.71
N LEU A 47 -14.05 -10.13 -17.33
CA LEU A 47 -12.97 -9.28 -16.79
C LEU A 47 -12.54 -8.24 -17.83
N ARG A 48 -12.42 -6.99 -17.39
CA ARG A 48 -12.12 -5.82 -18.21
C ARG A 48 -10.63 -5.47 -18.16
N ASP A 49 -9.91 -5.93 -19.18
CA ASP A 49 -8.58 -5.44 -19.57
C ASP A 49 -8.38 -5.62 -21.09
N PRO A 50 -8.82 -4.65 -21.91
CA PRO A 50 -8.76 -4.77 -23.37
C PRO A 50 -7.34 -5.07 -23.87
N GLY A 51 -7.14 -6.26 -24.44
CA GLY A 51 -5.85 -6.71 -24.95
C GLY A 51 -4.73 -6.82 -23.89
N GLY A 52 -5.06 -6.82 -22.59
CA GLY A 52 -4.07 -6.77 -21.51
C GLY A 52 -3.34 -5.42 -21.39
N ALA A 53 -3.83 -4.38 -22.09
CA ALA A 53 -3.11 -3.11 -22.25
C ALA A 53 -2.94 -2.37 -20.91
N TRP A 54 -3.96 -2.42 -20.04
CA TRP A 54 -3.86 -1.78 -18.73
C TRP A 54 -2.82 -2.48 -17.85
N PHE A 55 -2.84 -3.82 -17.82
CA PHE A 55 -1.87 -4.59 -17.03
C PHE A 55 -0.45 -4.40 -17.57
N ALA A 56 -0.26 -4.45 -18.89
CA ALA A 56 1.02 -4.18 -19.53
C ALA A 56 1.55 -2.78 -19.19
N ALA A 57 0.70 -1.74 -19.22
CA ALA A 57 1.08 -0.39 -18.82
C ALA A 57 1.51 -0.30 -17.34
N ARG A 58 0.86 -1.05 -16.44
CA ARG A 58 1.26 -1.12 -15.02
C ARG A 58 2.62 -1.80 -14.85
N ILE A 59 2.90 -2.88 -15.57
CA ILE A 59 4.20 -3.56 -15.55
C ILE A 59 5.30 -2.66 -16.14
N ALA A 60 5.03 -2.00 -17.27
CA ALA A 60 5.98 -1.09 -17.91
C ALA A 60 6.34 0.08 -16.97
N SER A 61 5.33 0.75 -16.40
CA SER A 61 5.58 1.85 -15.44
C SER A 61 6.32 1.38 -14.19
N SER A 62 5.99 0.21 -13.63
CA SER A 62 6.76 -0.38 -12.52
C SER A 62 8.19 -0.71 -12.89
N THR A 63 8.46 -1.13 -14.12
CA THR A 63 9.82 -1.41 -14.61
C THR A 63 10.67 -0.15 -14.67
N VAL A 64 10.08 0.97 -15.11
CA VAL A 64 10.76 2.27 -15.11
C VAL A 64 11.06 2.72 -13.67
N VAL A 65 10.08 2.69 -12.78
CA VAL A 65 10.28 3.04 -11.37
C VAL A 65 11.31 2.11 -10.72
N PHE A 66 11.30 0.83 -11.05
CA PHE A 66 12.26 -0.15 -10.56
C PHE A 66 13.68 0.20 -10.99
N ALA A 67 13.90 0.51 -12.26
CA ALA A 67 15.22 0.89 -12.77
C ALA A 67 15.74 2.15 -12.05
N VAL A 68 14.91 3.18 -11.92
CA VAL A 68 15.26 4.43 -11.22
C VAL A 68 15.61 4.17 -9.76
N LEU A 69 14.75 3.47 -9.02
CA LEU A 69 14.97 3.19 -7.60
C LEU A 69 16.17 2.24 -7.37
N ALA A 70 16.37 1.24 -8.23
CA ALA A 70 17.49 0.32 -8.13
C ALA A 70 18.83 1.02 -8.39
N LEU A 71 18.87 1.94 -9.36
CA LEU A 71 20.05 2.77 -9.61
C LEU A 71 20.32 3.74 -8.45
N ALA A 72 19.29 4.41 -7.93
CA ALA A 72 19.43 5.32 -6.80
C ALA A 72 19.89 4.59 -5.53
N ASP A 73 19.34 3.42 -5.24
CA ASP A 73 19.74 2.58 -4.11
C ASP A 73 21.17 2.06 -4.28
N ALA A 74 21.54 1.60 -5.48
CA ALA A 74 22.92 1.19 -5.78
C ALA A 74 23.90 2.35 -5.58
N HIS A 75 23.61 3.54 -6.13
CA HIS A 75 24.45 4.73 -5.97
C HIS A 75 24.61 5.13 -4.49
N HIS A 76 23.52 5.07 -3.72
CA HIS A 76 23.56 5.39 -2.29
C HIS A 76 24.47 4.41 -1.51
N ARG A 77 24.46 3.14 -1.89
CA ARG A 77 25.21 2.05 -1.25
C ARG A 77 26.65 1.95 -1.70
N THR A 78 26.97 2.45 -2.89
CA THR A 78 28.35 2.60 -3.33
C THR A 78 29.12 3.52 -2.37
N GLU A 79 30.29 3.06 -1.95
CA GLU A 79 31.19 3.83 -1.08
C GLU A 79 31.47 5.22 -1.68
N ARG A 80 31.50 6.26 -0.84
CA ARG A 80 31.55 7.66 -1.30
C ARG A 80 32.72 7.95 -2.26
N GLY A 81 33.86 7.28 -2.08
CA GLY A 81 35.04 7.42 -2.96
C GLY A 81 34.92 6.68 -4.31
N HIS A 82 33.94 5.79 -4.46
CA HIS A 82 33.73 4.94 -5.62
C HIS A 82 32.39 5.22 -6.31
N ARG A 83 31.74 6.37 -6.03
CA ARG A 83 30.44 6.78 -6.61
C ARG A 83 30.54 7.25 -8.06
N ASP A 84 31.36 6.59 -8.85
CA ASP A 84 31.38 6.73 -10.30
C ASP A 84 30.39 5.73 -10.94
N LEU A 85 30.28 5.80 -12.28
CA LEU A 85 29.39 4.92 -13.03
C LEU A 85 29.77 3.45 -12.85
N ARG A 86 31.07 3.13 -12.83
CA ARG A 86 31.56 1.75 -12.72
C ARG A 86 31.26 1.15 -11.36
N GLY A 87 31.54 1.86 -10.27
CA GLY A 87 31.24 1.41 -8.90
C GLY A 87 29.74 1.25 -8.65
N THR A 88 28.93 2.16 -9.19
CA THR A 88 27.47 2.05 -9.11
C THR A 88 26.93 0.83 -9.87
N LEU A 89 27.41 0.59 -11.09
CA LEU A 89 27.00 -0.59 -11.88
C LEU A 89 27.50 -1.90 -11.27
N ALA A 90 28.69 -1.93 -10.67
CA ALA A 90 29.20 -3.09 -9.96
C ALA A 90 28.32 -3.43 -8.74
N THR A 91 27.96 -2.42 -7.94
CA THR A 91 27.04 -2.56 -6.79
C THR A 91 25.67 -3.05 -7.23
N LEU A 92 25.13 -2.48 -8.31
CA LEU A 92 23.85 -2.89 -8.89
C LEU A 92 23.86 -4.37 -9.30
N ARG A 93 24.87 -4.79 -10.08
CA ARG A 93 25.01 -6.18 -10.54
C ARG A 93 25.21 -7.15 -9.38
N GLY A 94 25.98 -6.77 -8.36
CA GLY A 94 26.19 -7.59 -7.17
C GLY A 94 24.90 -7.79 -6.35
N ARG A 95 24.04 -6.78 -6.27
CA ARG A 95 22.76 -6.86 -5.55
C ARG A 95 21.73 -7.72 -6.27
N TRP A 96 21.64 -7.59 -7.59
CA TRP A 96 20.56 -8.18 -8.39
C TRP A 96 20.95 -9.52 -9.01
N SER A 97 20.97 -10.57 -8.17
CA SER A 97 21.01 -11.95 -8.67
C SER A 97 19.73 -12.32 -9.42
N PRO A 98 19.77 -13.30 -10.36
CA PRO A 98 18.58 -13.77 -11.07
C PRO A 98 17.44 -14.18 -10.11
N ARG A 99 17.79 -14.82 -9.00
CA ARG A 99 16.83 -15.18 -7.95
C ARG A 99 16.15 -13.95 -7.34
N ARG A 100 16.90 -12.89 -7.06
CA ARG A 100 16.34 -11.65 -6.51
C ARG A 100 15.40 -10.98 -7.50
N LEU A 101 15.78 -10.95 -8.78
CA LEU A 101 14.96 -10.41 -9.87
C LEU A 101 13.64 -11.18 -10.00
N VAL A 102 13.67 -12.52 -10.03
CA VAL A 102 12.45 -13.34 -10.08
C VAL A 102 11.56 -13.09 -8.88
N LEU A 103 12.11 -13.00 -7.66
CA LEU A 103 11.34 -12.69 -6.46
C LEU A 103 10.74 -11.29 -6.46
N ALA A 104 11.43 -10.30 -7.04
CA ALA A 104 10.88 -8.95 -7.19
C ALA A 104 9.76 -8.92 -8.23
N ALA A 105 10.02 -9.50 -9.42
CA ALA A 105 9.05 -9.56 -10.51
C ALA A 105 7.78 -10.30 -10.08
N THR A 106 7.89 -11.49 -9.49
CA THR A 106 6.72 -12.27 -9.05
C THR A 106 5.90 -11.55 -7.97
N GLY A 107 6.54 -10.78 -7.08
CA GLY A 107 5.84 -10.00 -6.05
C GLY A 107 5.05 -8.83 -6.65
N VAL A 108 5.67 -8.07 -7.56
CA VAL A 108 5.02 -6.96 -8.26
C VAL A 108 3.90 -7.47 -9.16
N THR A 109 4.11 -8.57 -9.88
CA THR A 109 3.08 -9.21 -10.71
C THR A 109 1.91 -9.67 -9.85
N GLY A 110 2.14 -10.40 -8.75
CA GLY A 110 1.07 -10.84 -7.86
C GLY A 110 0.26 -9.68 -7.28
N TYR A 111 0.91 -8.58 -6.91
CA TYR A 111 0.23 -7.35 -6.51
C TYR A 111 -0.69 -6.80 -7.61
N TYR A 112 -0.21 -6.71 -8.85
CA TYR A 112 -1.03 -6.19 -9.95
C TYR A 112 -2.15 -7.12 -10.36
N VAL A 113 -1.99 -8.45 -10.20
CA VAL A 113 -3.09 -9.40 -10.38
C VAL A 113 -4.19 -9.12 -9.36
N VAL A 114 -3.85 -8.94 -8.08
CA VAL A 114 -4.82 -8.55 -7.05
C VAL A 114 -5.47 -7.20 -7.37
N TYR A 115 -4.69 -6.22 -7.83
CA TYR A 115 -5.23 -4.92 -8.20
C TYR A 115 -6.18 -4.99 -9.41
N ALA A 116 -5.91 -5.86 -10.38
CA ALA A 116 -6.80 -6.12 -11.51
C ALA A 116 -8.11 -6.76 -11.07
N CYS A 117 -8.05 -7.75 -10.18
CA CYS A 117 -9.21 -8.37 -9.54
C CYS A 117 -10.07 -7.34 -8.81
N TYR A 118 -9.44 -6.52 -7.95
CA TYR A 118 -10.08 -5.44 -7.23
C TYR A 118 -10.81 -4.46 -8.17
N ARG A 119 -10.15 -4.02 -9.25
CA ARG A 119 -10.73 -3.07 -10.21
C ARG A 119 -12.02 -3.61 -10.84
N ASN A 120 -12.04 -4.89 -11.18
CA ASN A 120 -13.22 -5.55 -11.76
C ASN A 120 -14.33 -5.76 -10.73
N LEU A 121 -13.99 -6.30 -9.56
CA LEU A 121 -14.95 -6.51 -8.48
C LEU A 121 -15.60 -5.19 -8.03
N LYS A 122 -14.82 -4.10 -7.94
CA LYS A 122 -15.30 -2.74 -7.67
C LYS A 122 -16.33 -2.31 -8.70
N SER A 123 -16.06 -2.51 -9.99
CA SER A 123 -17.00 -2.15 -11.06
C SER A 123 -18.36 -2.82 -10.89
N TRP A 124 -18.37 -4.10 -10.52
CA TRP A 124 -19.61 -4.86 -10.37
C TRP A 124 -20.39 -4.53 -9.09
N VAL A 125 -19.84 -3.70 -8.19
CA VAL A 125 -20.61 -3.09 -7.09
C VAL A 125 -21.70 -2.19 -7.65
N ALA A 126 -21.56 -1.70 -8.89
CA ALA A 126 -22.56 -0.85 -9.51
C ALA A 126 -23.95 -1.48 -9.63
N PHE A 127 -24.04 -2.81 -9.65
CA PHE A 127 -25.32 -3.53 -9.64
C PHE A 127 -26.06 -3.51 -8.30
N GLN A 128 -25.48 -2.91 -7.25
CA GLN A 128 -26.11 -2.78 -5.95
C GLN A 128 -26.62 -1.36 -5.74
N GLU A 129 -27.74 -1.25 -5.03
CA GLU A 129 -28.32 0.03 -4.62
C GLU A 129 -27.38 0.76 -3.64
N PRO A 130 -27.02 2.03 -3.92
CA PRO A 130 -26.22 2.84 -3.01
C PRO A 130 -26.95 3.12 -1.68
N GLN A 131 -26.20 3.09 -0.58
CA GLN A 131 -26.67 3.38 0.78
C GLN A 131 -26.23 4.77 1.26
N ASP A 132 -26.00 5.71 0.33
CA ASP A 132 -25.53 7.07 0.62
C ASP A 132 -26.40 7.80 1.65
N GLY A 133 -27.73 7.62 1.59
CA GLY A 133 -28.64 8.24 2.56
C GLY A 133 -28.39 7.80 4.01
N THR A 134 -28.07 6.52 4.23
CA THR A 134 -27.71 6.00 5.55
C THR A 134 -26.39 6.60 6.02
N LEU A 135 -25.37 6.62 5.15
CA LEU A 135 -24.06 7.20 5.48
C LEU A 135 -24.15 8.70 5.78
N LEU A 136 -24.95 9.43 5.01
CA LEU A 136 -25.21 10.85 5.24
C LEU A 136 -25.89 11.09 6.60
N ALA A 137 -26.85 10.25 6.97
CA ALA A 137 -27.52 10.34 8.27
C ALA A 137 -26.54 10.09 9.44
N TRP A 138 -25.63 9.12 9.28
CA TRP A 138 -24.58 8.85 10.27
C TRP A 138 -23.59 10.00 10.39
N ASP A 139 -23.14 10.56 9.28
CA ASP A 139 -22.25 11.73 9.28
C ASP A 139 -22.93 12.93 9.97
N ARG A 140 -24.18 13.25 9.61
CA ARG A 140 -24.91 14.32 10.27
C ARG A 140 -25.08 14.03 11.77
N TRP A 141 -25.40 12.81 12.17
CA TRP A 141 -25.52 12.45 13.58
C TRP A 141 -24.19 12.63 14.34
N LEU A 142 -23.07 12.17 13.78
CA LEU A 142 -21.73 12.31 14.37
C LEU A 142 -21.29 13.78 14.50
N PHE A 143 -21.71 14.63 13.57
CA PHE A 143 -21.35 16.04 13.50
C PHE A 143 -22.51 16.97 13.93
N LEU A 144 -23.38 16.49 14.84
CA LEU A 144 -24.41 17.29 15.52
C LEU A 144 -25.40 18.01 14.58
N GLY A 145 -25.74 17.35 13.47
CA GLY A 145 -26.64 17.85 12.42
C GLY A 145 -25.94 18.56 11.25
N HIS A 146 -24.63 18.82 11.37
CA HIS A 146 -23.87 19.51 10.32
C HIS A 146 -23.28 18.52 9.30
N SER A 147 -23.08 18.99 8.07
CA SER A 147 -22.36 18.22 7.05
C SER A 147 -20.84 18.36 7.25
N PRO A 148 -20.07 17.26 7.35
CA PRO A 148 -18.63 17.31 7.57
C PRO A 148 -17.89 18.12 6.50
N ALA A 149 -18.25 17.94 5.22
CA ALA A 149 -17.63 18.71 4.14
C ALA A 149 -17.92 20.22 4.26
N GLY A 150 -19.10 20.59 4.78
CA GLY A 150 -19.53 21.98 4.92
C GLY A 150 -18.76 22.67 6.03
N LEU A 151 -18.59 21.98 7.16
CA LEU A 151 -17.71 22.43 8.23
C LEU A 151 -16.27 22.64 7.75
N LEU A 152 -15.77 21.77 6.86
CA LEU A 152 -14.44 21.94 6.27
C LEU A 152 -14.38 23.10 5.27
N HIS A 153 -15.44 23.34 4.49
CA HIS A 153 -15.54 24.49 3.59
C HIS A 153 -15.60 25.81 4.37
N ASP A 154 -16.35 25.87 5.46
CA ASP A 154 -16.43 27.03 6.35
C ASP A 154 -15.07 27.32 7.02
N LEU A 155 -14.37 26.28 7.45
CA LEU A 155 -13.09 26.41 8.15
C LEU A 155 -11.92 26.75 7.22
N LEU A 156 -11.84 26.10 6.06
CA LEU A 156 -10.68 26.17 5.16
C LEU A 156 -10.92 27.09 3.96
N GLY A 157 -12.16 27.51 3.71
CA GLY A 157 -12.57 28.19 2.49
C GLY A 157 -12.64 27.23 1.29
N VAL A 158 -13.13 27.74 0.15
CA VAL A 158 -13.38 26.96 -1.08
C VAL A 158 -12.36 27.22 -2.20
N GLN A 159 -11.44 28.17 -2.04
CA GLN A 159 -10.51 28.56 -3.12
C GLN A 159 -9.13 27.89 -2.97
N VAL A 160 -8.19 28.53 -2.27
CA VAL A 160 -6.78 28.09 -2.20
C VAL A 160 -6.66 26.69 -1.61
N SER A 161 -7.42 26.41 -0.55
CA SER A 161 -7.43 25.10 0.12
C SER A 161 -7.84 23.97 -0.81
N ALA A 162 -8.77 24.21 -1.74
CA ALA A 162 -9.20 23.20 -2.71
C ALA A 162 -8.03 22.73 -3.57
N TYR A 163 -7.22 23.63 -4.12
CA TYR A 163 -6.08 23.26 -4.96
C TYR A 163 -4.99 22.49 -4.19
N VAL A 164 -4.74 22.87 -2.94
CA VAL A 164 -3.78 22.14 -2.07
C VAL A 164 -4.28 20.73 -1.78
N LEU A 165 -5.56 20.58 -1.42
CA LEU A 165 -6.17 19.30 -1.11
C LEU A 165 -6.26 18.40 -2.35
N VAL A 166 -6.58 18.96 -3.53
CA VAL A 166 -6.52 18.25 -4.82
C VAL A 166 -5.11 17.73 -5.09
N ALA A 167 -4.07 18.54 -4.90
CA ALA A 167 -2.69 18.11 -5.12
C ALA A 167 -2.30 16.93 -4.19
N VAL A 168 -2.70 16.98 -2.93
CA VAL A 168 -2.47 15.88 -1.98
C VAL A 168 -3.24 14.64 -2.40
N TYR A 169 -4.54 14.77 -2.70
CA TYR A 169 -5.39 13.68 -3.14
C TYR A 169 -4.83 12.98 -4.38
N GLU A 170 -4.48 13.72 -5.43
CA GLU A 170 -3.97 13.17 -6.69
C GLU A 170 -2.59 12.49 -6.55
N SER A 171 -1.76 12.96 -5.59
CA SER A 171 -0.45 12.37 -5.34
C SER A 171 -0.51 10.92 -4.84
N PHE A 172 -1.66 10.49 -4.32
CA PHE A 172 -1.94 9.12 -3.86
C PHE A 172 -1.51 8.05 -4.87
N SER A 173 -1.95 8.20 -6.12
CA SER A 173 -1.70 7.21 -7.16
C SER A 173 -0.21 7.01 -7.42
N THR A 174 0.57 8.08 -7.31
CA THR A 174 2.03 8.04 -7.46
C THR A 174 2.69 7.41 -6.23
N LEU A 175 2.23 7.78 -5.03
CA LEU A 175 2.74 7.25 -3.77
C LEU A 175 2.66 5.71 -3.71
N ILE A 176 1.50 5.12 -4.01
CA ILE A 176 1.35 3.65 -3.97
C ILE A 176 2.17 2.94 -5.06
N ARG A 177 2.25 3.52 -6.27
CA ARG A 177 3.09 3.00 -7.36
C ARG A 177 4.55 2.92 -6.94
N VAL A 178 5.08 3.99 -6.34
CA VAL A 178 6.46 4.02 -5.84
C VAL A 178 6.64 3.07 -4.65
N ALA A 179 5.70 3.01 -3.72
CA ALA A 179 5.81 2.18 -2.52
C ALA A 179 5.87 0.68 -2.82
N VAL A 180 5.05 0.18 -3.78
CA VAL A 180 5.06 -1.23 -4.20
C VAL A 180 6.41 -1.62 -4.78
N VAL A 181 6.99 -0.79 -5.64
CA VAL A 181 8.31 -1.06 -6.22
C VAL A 181 9.42 -0.90 -5.18
N ALA A 182 9.35 0.13 -4.34
CA ALA A 182 10.29 0.34 -3.25
C ALA A 182 10.34 -0.86 -2.29
N ALA A 183 9.20 -1.54 -2.08
CA ALA A 183 9.12 -2.73 -1.24
C ALA A 183 10.01 -3.88 -1.75
N VAL A 184 10.18 -4.06 -3.07
CA VAL A 184 11.05 -5.12 -3.61
C VAL A 184 12.49 -4.66 -3.83
N VAL A 185 12.71 -3.35 -3.98
CA VAL A 185 14.03 -2.77 -4.25
C VAL A 185 14.82 -2.53 -2.96
N LEU A 186 14.25 -1.77 -2.01
CA LEU A 186 14.99 -1.17 -0.89
C LEU A 186 15.41 -2.15 0.22
N PRO A 187 14.59 -3.14 0.63
CA PRO A 187 14.96 -4.05 1.72
C PRO A 187 16.20 -4.88 1.39
N GLU A 188 16.99 -5.24 2.41
CA GLU A 188 18.13 -6.13 2.22
C GLU A 188 17.68 -7.51 1.72
N ARG A 189 16.61 -8.03 2.34
CA ARG A 189 15.99 -9.30 2.01
C ARG A 189 14.64 -9.04 1.36
N VAL A 190 14.45 -9.56 0.15
CA VAL A 190 13.19 -9.38 -0.61
C VAL A 190 11.96 -9.82 0.20
N ARG A 191 12.09 -10.87 1.03
CA ARG A 191 11.01 -11.32 1.93
C ARG A 191 10.48 -10.22 2.85
N GLU A 192 11.32 -9.29 3.31
CA GLU A 192 10.87 -8.17 4.16
C GLU A 192 9.95 -7.22 3.40
N GLY A 193 10.17 -7.07 2.09
CA GLY A 193 9.31 -6.34 1.17
C GLY A 193 7.93 -6.97 0.96
N TYR A 194 7.85 -8.29 1.01
CA TYR A 194 6.59 -9.02 0.85
C TYR A 194 5.60 -8.76 1.98
N VAL A 195 6.04 -8.27 3.14
CA VAL A 195 5.13 -7.82 4.20
C VAL A 195 4.28 -6.65 3.70
N LEU A 196 4.90 -5.66 3.04
CA LEU A 196 4.19 -4.54 2.44
C LEU A 196 3.32 -5.01 1.27
N LEU A 197 3.85 -5.84 0.36
CA LEU A 197 3.07 -6.34 -0.79
C LEU A 197 1.83 -7.12 -0.34
N SER A 198 1.97 -8.00 0.66
CA SER A 198 0.85 -8.77 1.22
C SER A 198 -0.13 -7.86 1.94
N SER A 199 0.35 -6.86 2.69
CA SER A 199 -0.52 -5.89 3.35
C SER A 199 -1.31 -5.08 2.32
N ALA A 200 -0.66 -4.64 1.24
CA ALA A 200 -1.31 -3.90 0.17
C ALA A 200 -2.33 -4.77 -0.59
N ALA A 201 -2.03 -6.05 -0.83
CA ALA A 201 -2.99 -7.00 -1.39
C ALA A 201 -4.23 -7.12 -0.50
N TRP A 202 -4.04 -7.27 0.81
CA TRP A 202 -5.15 -7.31 1.77
C TRP A 202 -5.95 -6.01 1.83
N VAL A 203 -5.32 -4.83 1.68
CA VAL A 203 -6.06 -3.55 1.61
C VAL A 203 -7.03 -3.57 0.42
N TRP A 204 -6.61 -4.01 -0.76
CA TRP A 204 -7.50 -4.10 -1.93
C TRP A 204 -8.62 -5.11 -1.74
N ILE A 205 -8.32 -6.28 -1.14
CA ILE A 205 -9.31 -7.33 -0.87
C ILE A 205 -10.36 -6.83 0.14
N LEU A 206 -9.92 -6.27 1.27
CA LEU A 206 -10.82 -5.77 2.31
C LEU A 206 -11.61 -4.54 1.85
N GLY A 207 -11.01 -3.67 1.04
CA GLY A 207 -11.69 -2.52 0.46
C GLY A 207 -12.81 -2.93 -0.50
N VAL A 208 -12.61 -3.95 -1.33
CA VAL A 208 -13.74 -4.41 -2.15
C VAL A 208 -14.80 -5.11 -1.29
N CYS A 209 -14.42 -5.85 -0.24
CA CYS A 209 -15.39 -6.36 0.71
C CYS A 209 -16.22 -5.24 1.34
N SER A 210 -15.62 -4.11 1.74
CA SER A 210 -16.38 -2.98 2.29
C SER A 210 -17.36 -2.39 1.28
N TYR A 211 -16.98 -2.30 0.00
CA TYR A 211 -17.88 -1.82 -1.06
C TYR A 211 -19.09 -2.74 -1.29
N TYR A 212 -18.96 -4.05 -1.09
CA TYR A 212 -20.11 -4.97 -1.16
C TYR A 212 -20.95 -4.98 0.13
N LEU A 213 -20.37 -4.62 1.28
CA LEU A 213 -21.10 -4.51 2.55
C LEU A 213 -21.95 -3.24 2.60
N VAL A 214 -21.39 -2.12 2.15
CA VAL A 214 -22.07 -0.82 2.12
C VAL A 214 -21.78 -0.14 0.77
N PRO A 215 -22.51 -0.51 -0.30
CA PRO A 215 -22.39 0.14 -1.59
C PRO A 215 -22.71 1.63 -1.45
N SER A 216 -21.89 2.49 -2.04
CA SER A 216 -22.08 3.95 -1.95
C SER A 216 -21.34 4.68 -3.06
N LEU A 217 -21.83 5.86 -3.44
CA LEU A 217 -21.22 6.71 -4.47
C LEU A 217 -20.38 7.83 -3.85
N GLY A 218 -20.88 8.42 -2.77
CA GLY A 218 -20.20 9.46 -1.99
C GLY A 218 -20.98 10.78 -1.96
N PRO A 219 -20.61 11.71 -1.06
CA PRO A 219 -21.30 12.99 -0.91
C PRO A 219 -21.44 13.80 -2.20
N PHE A 220 -20.43 13.76 -3.09
CA PHE A 220 -20.47 14.50 -4.36
C PHE A 220 -21.64 14.09 -5.27
N SER A 221 -22.15 12.87 -5.11
CA SER A 221 -23.28 12.34 -5.87
C SER A 221 -24.62 12.53 -5.15
N SER A 222 -24.64 12.44 -3.82
CA SER A 222 -25.87 12.48 -3.01
C SER A 222 -26.27 13.89 -2.59
N GLU A 223 -25.30 14.78 -2.38
CA GLU A 223 -25.50 16.19 -1.99
C GLU A 223 -24.63 17.12 -2.88
N PRO A 224 -24.77 17.09 -4.22
CA PRO A 224 -23.88 17.82 -5.13
C PRO A 224 -23.88 19.33 -4.93
N ALA A 225 -25.02 19.90 -4.47
CA ALA A 225 -25.15 21.34 -4.21
C ALA A 225 -24.15 21.83 -3.15
N GLN A 226 -23.74 20.98 -2.22
CA GLN A 226 -22.76 21.32 -1.20
C GLN A 226 -21.36 21.62 -1.77
N PHE A 227 -21.05 21.11 -2.96
CA PHE A 227 -19.75 21.23 -3.60
C PHE A 227 -19.75 22.25 -4.75
N ALA A 228 -20.85 22.98 -4.96
CA ALA A 228 -21.05 23.87 -6.09
C ALA A 228 -20.08 25.07 -6.11
N ASP A 229 -19.64 25.54 -4.94
CA ASP A 229 -18.73 26.68 -4.79
C ASP A 229 -17.24 26.29 -4.90
N LEU A 230 -16.93 24.98 -5.01
CA LEU A 230 -15.56 24.53 -5.25
C LEU A 230 -15.14 24.84 -6.69
N PRO A 231 -13.87 25.20 -6.93
CA PRO A 231 -13.36 25.42 -8.27
C PRO A 231 -13.43 24.13 -9.11
N ASP A 232 -13.65 24.30 -10.40
CA ASP A 232 -13.51 23.20 -11.36
C ASP A 232 -12.04 22.76 -11.43
N THR A 233 -11.80 21.51 -11.06
CA THR A 233 -10.48 20.88 -11.07
C THR A 233 -10.53 19.49 -11.70
N VAL A 234 -9.36 18.85 -11.81
CA VAL A 234 -9.25 17.44 -12.25
C VAL A 234 -10.11 16.48 -11.40
N VAL A 235 -10.37 16.82 -10.14
CA VAL A 235 -11.23 16.02 -9.26
C VAL A 235 -12.69 16.15 -9.67
N THR A 236 -13.19 17.36 -9.91
CA THR A 236 -14.57 17.60 -10.37
C THR A 236 -14.81 16.95 -11.74
N GLU A 237 -13.84 17.05 -12.65
CA GLU A 237 -13.88 16.35 -13.93
C GLU A 237 -13.92 14.82 -13.75
N THR A 238 -13.11 14.28 -12.85
CA THR A 238 -13.08 12.84 -12.55
C THR A 238 -14.39 12.35 -11.95
N GLN A 239 -15.01 13.13 -11.05
CA GLN A 239 -16.33 12.82 -10.48
C GLN A 239 -17.41 12.73 -11.58
N ARG A 240 -17.49 13.74 -12.45
CA ARG A 240 -18.43 13.76 -13.59
C ARG A 240 -18.19 12.57 -14.52
N ARG A 241 -16.93 12.33 -14.91
CA ARG A 241 -16.55 11.18 -15.76
C ARG A 241 -16.96 9.86 -15.12
N PHE A 242 -16.72 9.69 -13.83
CA PHE A 242 -17.03 8.45 -13.14
C PHE A 242 -18.54 8.17 -13.01
N LEU A 243 -19.37 9.21 -12.86
CA LEU A 243 -20.82 9.05 -12.92
C LEU A 243 -21.30 8.68 -14.32
N ALA A 244 -20.72 9.29 -15.36
CA ALA A 244 -21.02 8.93 -16.75
C ALA A 244 -20.59 7.49 -17.07
N GLU A 245 -19.35 7.10 -16.73
CA GLU A 245 -18.84 5.73 -16.88
C GLU A 245 -19.73 4.70 -16.16
N ARG A 246 -20.25 5.06 -14.97
CA ARG A 246 -21.21 4.21 -14.25
C ARG A 246 -22.53 4.08 -14.99
N ALA A 247 -23.10 5.19 -15.47
CA ALA A 247 -24.37 5.17 -16.21
C ALA A 247 -24.25 4.32 -17.49
N ASP A 248 -23.17 4.50 -18.25
CA ASP A 248 -22.86 3.72 -19.45
C ASP A 248 -22.70 2.22 -19.11
N PHE A 249 -21.97 1.91 -18.02
CA PHE A 249 -21.79 0.55 -17.55
C PHE A 249 -23.11 -0.12 -17.14
N LEU A 250 -24.04 0.61 -16.54
CA LEU A 250 -25.36 0.06 -16.16
C LEU A 250 -26.28 -0.10 -17.37
N ALA A 251 -26.16 0.76 -18.39
CA ALA A 251 -26.94 0.68 -19.62
C ALA A 251 -26.51 -0.48 -20.52
N ASP A 252 -25.20 -0.69 -20.69
CA ASP A 252 -24.65 -1.83 -21.42
C ASP A 252 -23.41 -2.40 -20.70
N PRO A 253 -23.62 -3.31 -19.73
CA PRO A 253 -22.52 -3.96 -19.03
C PRO A 253 -21.62 -4.81 -19.94
N GLY A 254 -22.11 -5.18 -21.13
CA GLY A 254 -21.43 -6.00 -22.13
C GLY A 254 -20.47 -5.21 -23.02
N ALA A 255 -20.72 -3.90 -23.20
CA ALA A 255 -19.96 -3.03 -24.10
C ALA A 255 -18.43 -3.11 -23.90
N PRO A 256 -17.65 -3.06 -24.99
CA PRO A 256 -16.19 -2.97 -24.91
C PRO A 256 -15.76 -1.74 -24.11
N GLY A 257 -15.03 -1.95 -23.01
CA GLY A 257 -14.54 -0.85 -22.16
C GLY A 257 -15.50 -0.41 -21.06
N ALA A 258 -16.72 -0.95 -20.98
CA ALA A 258 -17.67 -0.65 -19.92
C ALA A 258 -17.08 -1.03 -18.54
N LEU A 259 -16.88 -0.02 -17.69
CA LEU A 259 -16.32 -0.15 -16.36
C LEU A 259 -16.85 0.98 -15.47
N SER A 260 -17.34 0.65 -14.28
CA SER A 260 -17.63 1.63 -13.23
C SER A 260 -16.47 1.70 -12.23
N GLN A 261 -16.08 2.90 -11.84
CA GLN A 261 -14.99 3.13 -10.88
C GLN A 261 -15.44 3.79 -9.58
N VAL A 262 -16.75 4.00 -9.41
CA VAL A 262 -17.33 4.66 -8.23
C VAL A 262 -17.67 3.64 -7.15
N ALA A 263 -17.04 3.78 -5.99
CA ALA A 263 -17.45 3.20 -4.73
C ALA A 263 -16.79 4.00 -3.60
N ALA A 264 -17.58 4.48 -2.62
CA ALA A 264 -17.09 5.36 -1.56
C ALA A 264 -16.71 4.61 -0.27
N PHE A 265 -17.60 3.79 0.30
CA PHE A 265 -17.47 3.31 1.67
C PHE A 265 -16.19 2.52 1.96
N GLY A 266 -15.46 2.93 3.01
CA GLY A 266 -14.13 2.43 3.29
C GLY A 266 -13.10 3.10 2.39
N SER A 267 -12.72 4.32 2.75
CA SER A 267 -11.81 5.17 1.98
C SER A 267 -10.48 4.46 1.73
N LEU A 268 -10.26 4.01 0.50
CA LEU A 268 -9.03 3.31 0.12
C LEU A 268 -7.82 4.26 0.02
N HIS A 269 -8.06 5.55 -0.20
CA HIS A 269 -7.04 6.58 -0.06
C HIS A 269 -6.49 6.58 1.37
N VAL A 270 -7.38 6.59 2.37
CA VAL A 270 -6.99 6.52 3.79
C VAL A 270 -6.43 5.14 4.15
N ALA A 271 -7.04 4.05 3.69
CA ALA A 271 -6.57 2.70 4.01
C ALA A 271 -5.15 2.43 3.54
N VAL A 272 -4.85 2.76 2.28
CA VAL A 272 -3.51 2.54 1.72
C VAL A 272 -2.49 3.49 2.35
N THR A 273 -2.80 4.76 2.53
CA THR A 273 -1.85 5.73 3.12
C THR A 273 -1.58 5.42 4.60
N CYS A 274 -2.59 5.01 5.34
CA CYS A 274 -2.45 4.53 6.71
C CYS A 274 -1.65 3.22 6.77
N MET A 275 -1.89 2.28 5.84
CA MET A 275 -1.07 1.06 5.72
C MET A 275 0.41 1.41 5.47
N LEU A 276 0.71 2.38 4.60
CA LEU A 276 2.08 2.85 4.36
C LEU A 276 2.68 3.52 5.61
N LEU A 277 1.90 4.27 6.38
CA LEU A 277 2.32 4.81 7.68
C LEU A 277 2.67 3.66 8.66
N LEU A 278 1.82 2.65 8.77
CA LEU A 278 2.05 1.47 9.60
C LEU A 278 3.28 0.67 9.13
N MET A 279 3.53 0.60 7.83
CA MET A 279 4.76 0.03 7.27
C MET A 279 5.99 0.87 7.61
N ALA A 280 5.90 2.20 7.60
CA ALA A 280 6.98 3.07 8.07
C ALA A 280 7.27 2.85 9.57
N TYR A 281 6.25 2.54 10.39
CA TYR A 281 6.44 2.04 11.74
C TYR A 281 7.15 0.69 11.76
N HIS A 282 6.66 -0.28 11.00
CA HIS A 282 7.24 -1.62 10.91
C HIS A 282 8.74 -1.62 10.54
N TYR A 283 9.14 -0.78 9.58
CA TYR A 283 10.51 -0.70 9.06
C TYR A 283 11.44 0.27 9.80
N GLY A 284 11.01 0.92 10.88
CA GLY A 284 11.91 1.80 11.63
C GLY A 284 12.12 3.21 11.04
N LEU A 285 11.35 3.61 10.01
CA LEU A 285 11.64 4.79 9.17
C LEU A 285 11.17 6.11 9.81
N ARG A 286 11.90 6.62 10.80
CA ARG A 286 11.49 7.79 11.63
C ARG A 286 11.08 9.04 10.84
N ARG A 287 11.81 9.41 9.78
CA ARG A 287 11.49 10.58 8.95
C ARG A 287 10.23 10.34 8.11
N THR A 288 10.17 9.19 7.43
CA THR A 288 9.00 8.76 6.65
C THR A 288 7.74 8.73 7.50
N ARG A 289 7.81 8.24 8.76
CA ARG A 289 6.66 8.25 9.68
C ARG A 289 6.07 9.64 9.87
N ARG A 290 6.91 10.66 10.13
CA ARG A 290 6.44 12.04 10.36
C ARG A 290 5.73 12.60 9.13
N VAL A 291 6.34 12.40 7.95
CA VAL A 291 5.74 12.82 6.68
C VAL A 291 4.42 12.09 6.41
N MET A 292 4.40 10.77 6.63
CA MET A 292 3.21 9.95 6.42
C MET A 292 2.08 10.27 7.40
N VAL A 293 2.36 10.67 8.64
CA VAL A 293 1.32 11.15 9.58
C VAL A 293 0.64 12.38 9.00
N ALA A 294 1.41 13.39 8.58
CA ALA A 294 0.84 14.57 7.96
C ALA A 294 0.06 14.20 6.68
N PHE A 295 0.63 13.35 5.83
CA PHE A 295 -0.02 12.92 4.59
C PHE A 295 -1.36 12.22 4.83
N VAL A 296 -1.44 11.30 5.79
CA VAL A 296 -2.69 10.58 6.12
C VAL A 296 -3.76 11.55 6.63
N LEU A 297 -3.40 12.44 7.55
CA LEU A 297 -4.35 13.42 8.10
C LEU A 297 -4.87 14.37 7.01
N THR A 298 -3.97 14.88 6.16
CA THR A 298 -4.39 15.71 5.02
C THR A 298 -5.19 14.93 3.99
N THR A 299 -4.89 13.64 3.79
CA THR A 299 -5.69 12.78 2.90
C THR A 299 -7.12 12.61 3.42
N MET A 300 -7.31 12.36 4.71
CA MET A 300 -8.65 12.27 5.34
C MET A 300 -9.43 13.58 5.15
N VAL A 301 -8.79 14.72 5.39
CA VAL A 301 -9.43 16.02 5.15
C VAL A 301 -9.77 16.19 3.67
N ALA A 302 -8.86 15.86 2.76
CA ALA A 302 -9.07 16.00 1.31
C ALA A 302 -10.21 15.12 0.80
N THR A 303 -10.33 13.88 1.27
CA THR A 303 -11.38 12.95 0.82
C THR A 303 -12.78 13.43 1.18
N VAL A 304 -12.96 13.97 2.39
CA VAL A 304 -14.24 14.54 2.84
C VAL A 304 -14.49 15.91 2.20
N TYR A 305 -13.50 16.80 2.20
CA TYR A 305 -13.62 18.16 1.65
C TYR A 305 -14.01 18.16 0.16
N LEU A 306 -13.45 17.24 -0.62
CA LEU A 306 -13.72 17.11 -2.06
C LEU A 306 -14.99 16.30 -2.36
N GLY A 307 -15.69 15.80 -1.33
CA GLY A 307 -16.94 15.07 -1.47
C GLY A 307 -16.81 13.63 -1.93
N TRP A 308 -15.60 13.06 -1.96
CA TRP A 308 -15.41 11.66 -2.35
C TRP A 308 -15.97 10.67 -1.32
N HIS A 309 -15.86 11.04 -0.04
CA HIS A 309 -16.11 10.13 1.07
C HIS A 309 -16.91 10.80 2.17
N PHE A 310 -17.78 10.02 2.81
CA PHE A 310 -18.35 10.36 4.10
C PHE A 310 -17.26 10.32 5.17
N ALA A 311 -17.39 11.09 6.25
CA ALA A 311 -16.38 11.10 7.31
C ALA A 311 -16.22 9.72 7.97
N VAL A 312 -17.30 8.94 8.07
CA VAL A 312 -17.26 7.55 8.55
C VAL A 312 -16.43 6.61 7.66
N ASP A 313 -16.30 6.91 6.36
CA ASP A 313 -15.54 6.09 5.42
C ASP A 313 -14.04 6.08 5.77
N ASP A 314 -13.53 7.18 6.32
CA ASP A 314 -12.12 7.30 6.72
C ASP A 314 -11.82 6.44 7.95
N VAL A 315 -12.76 6.32 8.89
CA VAL A 315 -12.65 5.42 10.04
C VAL A 315 -12.60 3.96 9.57
N ALA A 316 -13.48 3.60 8.64
CA ALA A 316 -13.46 2.28 8.00
C ALA A 316 -12.14 2.05 7.24
N GLY A 317 -11.61 3.07 6.55
CA GLY A 317 -10.30 3.03 5.89
C GLY A 317 -9.15 2.73 6.86
N VAL A 318 -9.11 3.40 8.02
CA VAL A 318 -8.10 3.13 9.06
C VAL A 318 -8.23 1.69 9.59
N LEU A 319 -9.44 1.20 9.84
CA LEU A 319 -9.67 -0.17 10.29
C LEU A 319 -9.17 -1.19 9.24
N ILE A 320 -9.50 -0.98 7.96
CA ILE A 320 -9.02 -1.80 6.84
C ILE A 320 -7.49 -1.82 6.84
N ALA A 321 -6.82 -0.68 7.00
CA ALA A 321 -5.36 -0.60 7.03
C ALA A 321 -4.75 -1.46 8.14
N VAL A 322 -5.30 -1.35 9.36
CA VAL A 322 -4.81 -2.11 10.53
C VAL A 322 -4.97 -3.60 10.29
N VAL A 323 -6.17 -4.06 9.90
CA VAL A 323 -6.44 -5.47 9.64
C VAL A 323 -5.58 -5.99 8.50
N ALA A 324 -5.43 -5.23 7.42
CA ALA A 324 -4.60 -5.61 6.27
C ALA A 324 -3.12 -5.79 6.65
N VAL A 325 -2.58 -4.93 7.50
CA VAL A 325 -1.20 -5.06 8.01
C VAL A 325 -1.02 -6.30 8.88
N LEU A 326 -2.01 -6.59 9.74
CA LEU A 326 -1.97 -7.81 10.57
C LEU A 326 -1.99 -9.06 9.70
N LEU A 327 -2.89 -9.11 8.72
CA LEU A 327 -3.00 -10.23 7.77
C LEU A 327 -1.76 -10.33 6.86
N GLY A 328 -1.24 -9.21 6.36
CA GLY A 328 -0.04 -9.20 5.51
C GLY A 328 1.21 -9.73 6.23
N ARG A 329 1.36 -9.40 7.52
CA ARG A 329 2.40 -9.98 8.39
C ARG A 329 2.18 -11.46 8.63
N ALA A 330 0.93 -11.91 8.77
CA ALA A 330 0.60 -13.33 8.91
C ALA A 330 0.92 -14.12 7.63
N THR A 331 0.54 -13.61 6.45
CA THR A 331 0.82 -14.22 5.14
C THR A 331 2.32 -14.40 4.89
N THR A 332 3.14 -13.41 5.27
CA THR A 332 4.61 -13.45 5.04
C THR A 332 5.37 -14.17 6.18
N GLY A 333 4.70 -14.42 7.30
CA GLY A 333 5.26 -14.97 8.54
C GLY A 333 6.10 -13.95 9.33
N LYS A 334 6.37 -14.25 10.61
CA LYS A 334 7.19 -13.38 11.47
C LYS A 334 8.59 -13.17 10.85
N PRO A 335 9.12 -11.93 10.83
CA PRO A 335 10.51 -11.68 10.45
C PRO A 335 11.43 -12.50 11.35
N VAL A 336 12.46 -13.12 10.78
CA VAL A 336 13.55 -13.70 11.57
C VAL A 336 14.29 -12.51 12.17
N THR A 337 14.02 -12.20 13.43
CA THR A 337 14.77 -11.20 14.18
C THR A 337 16.23 -11.61 14.12
N PRO A 338 17.16 -10.75 13.65
CA PRO A 338 18.56 -10.98 13.91
C PRO A 338 18.70 -11.04 15.43
N GLY A 339 19.10 -12.18 15.97
CA GLY A 339 19.35 -12.32 17.39
C GLY A 339 20.20 -11.13 17.84
N ARG A 340 19.76 -10.43 18.89
CA ARG A 340 20.65 -9.56 19.66
C ARG A 340 21.74 -10.46 20.22
N GLY A 341 22.77 -10.72 19.44
CA GLY A 341 24.03 -11.22 19.94
C GLY A 341 24.48 -10.19 20.96
N ARG A 342 24.36 -10.52 22.24
CA ARG A 342 25.11 -9.86 23.29
C ARG A 342 26.57 -9.99 22.86
N ALA A 343 27.13 -8.90 22.35
CA ALA A 343 28.57 -8.77 22.24
C ALA A 343 29.10 -8.83 23.68
N SER A 344 29.58 -10.00 24.08
CA SER A 344 30.39 -10.13 25.29
C SER A 344 31.66 -9.31 25.04
N PRO A 345 32.01 -8.32 25.87
CA PRO A 345 33.26 -7.58 25.71
C PRO A 345 34.42 -8.55 25.89
N SER A 346 35.29 -8.61 24.90
CA SER A 346 36.51 -9.40 24.90
C SER A 346 37.43 -8.97 26.06
N SER A 347 37.59 -9.84 27.06
CA SER A 347 38.65 -9.72 28.06
C SER A 347 39.90 -10.46 27.58
N SER A 348 40.74 -9.79 26.79
CA SER A 348 42.11 -10.26 26.53
C SER A 348 43.10 -9.09 26.40
N ARG A 349 43.11 -8.19 27.40
CA ARG A 349 44.21 -7.23 27.57
C ARG A 349 45.38 -7.92 28.28
N ARG A 350 46.19 -8.61 27.47
CA ARG A 350 47.47 -9.22 27.86
C ARG A 350 48.44 -8.10 28.30
N ARG A 351 48.52 -7.82 29.60
CA ARG A 351 49.54 -6.94 30.20
C ARG A 351 50.92 -7.60 30.04
N ARG A 352 51.75 -7.09 29.14
CA ARG A 352 53.21 -7.29 29.18
C ARG A 352 53.75 -6.64 30.46
N ARG A 353 54.28 -7.43 31.39
CA ARG A 353 55.21 -6.96 32.44
C ARG A 353 56.63 -7.17 31.93
N GLY A 354 57.40 -6.09 31.78
CA GLY A 354 58.85 -6.13 31.59
C GLY A 354 59.56 -6.25 32.96
N PRO A 355 60.81 -6.74 32.99
CA PRO A 355 61.52 -7.01 34.24
C PRO A 355 62.14 -5.72 34.82
N ARG A 356 61.95 -5.50 36.13
CA ARG A 356 62.67 -4.48 36.91
C ARG A 356 64.05 -5.04 37.28
N ARG A 357 65.12 -4.34 36.88
CA ARG A 357 66.48 -4.52 37.42
C ARG A 357 66.60 -3.78 38.75
N SER A 358 67.41 -4.37 39.62
CA SER A 358 67.88 -3.90 40.91
C SER A 358 68.75 -2.65 40.80
N ARG A 359 68.57 -1.73 41.75
CA ARG A 359 69.62 -1.08 42.55
C ARG A 359 68.96 -0.40 43.75
#